data_AF-A0A9W9AFE0-F1
#
_entry.id   AF-A0A9W9AFE0-F1
#
_cell.length_a   1.000
_cell.length_b   1.000
_cell.length_c   1.000
_cell.angle_alpha   90.00
_cell.angle_beta   90.00
_cell.angle_gamma   90.00
#
_symmetry.space_group_name_H-M   'P 1'
#
loop_
_entity.id
_entity.type
_entity.pdbx_description
1 polymer ?
#
loop_
_entity_poly.entity_id
_entity_poly.type
_entity_poly.pdbx_seq_one_letter_code
_entity_poly.pdbx_strand_id
1 'polypeptide(L)'
;MDISNWDSVLQFTSGANMEFGLQDHDFPEQSTSSTPNLQVPTPPHSTDGGSPICDDPSDNNVLVSISTTFYPGANLHSLPPDLALLSTDSVFFYVHSHIILAASDNKFLSLIPTSSSKEQSSNMVIHVPELSPVLNIILHIIYNISCSHYSPSFETLSDAVHRLPSYGIDPKSCITPRTPIHALLLSHAPLCPLDVYTLAAKYDLYDLAVPTSSHLLSFQLSTLTDETAEAIGPKYLRRMFFLHIGRSDALKRILLQPPHPHAPTPWCDFADQKNLTRAWALASAYLAWDARPDVSTGFLEAALTPLVEHLSCDLCKQGLKDRIKNLIVQWSVVKRTI
;
A
#
# COMPACT_ATOMS: atom_id res chain seq x y z
N MET A 1 16.83 45.67 -17.08
CA MET A 1 17.29 44.29 -16.87
C MET A 1 16.50 43.40 -17.81
N ASP A 2 17.19 42.69 -18.69
CA ASP A 2 16.61 41.97 -19.83
C ASP A 2 15.78 40.76 -19.41
N ILE A 3 14.68 40.56 -20.12
CA ILE A 3 13.71 39.44 -19.99
C ILE A 3 14.42 38.07 -20.08
N SER A 4 15.57 38.02 -20.76
CA SER A 4 16.39 36.82 -20.97
C SER A 4 16.96 36.20 -19.69
N ASN A 5 17.09 36.96 -18.59
CA ASN A 5 17.69 36.43 -17.37
C ASN A 5 16.72 35.51 -16.58
N TRP A 6 15.41 35.66 -16.79
CA TRP A 6 14.40 34.85 -16.08
C TRP A 6 14.18 33.48 -16.70
N ASP A 7 14.33 33.35 -18.02
CA ASP A 7 14.25 32.05 -18.71
C ASP A 7 15.39 31.11 -18.30
N SER A 8 16.58 31.64 -18.03
CA SER A 8 17.73 30.85 -17.54
C SER A 8 17.53 30.28 -16.13
N VAL A 9 16.78 30.97 -15.26
CA VAL A 9 16.47 30.48 -13.90
C VAL A 9 15.51 29.29 -13.94
N LEU A 10 14.64 29.23 -14.95
CA LEU A 10 13.62 28.18 -15.11
C LEU A 10 14.12 26.96 -15.89
N GLN A 11 15.24 27.08 -16.62
CA GLN A 11 15.92 25.91 -17.19
C GLN A 11 16.41 24.93 -16.11
N PHE A 12 16.73 25.41 -14.90
CA PHE A 12 17.06 24.55 -13.76
C PHE A 12 15.86 23.75 -13.23
N THR A 13 14.63 24.25 -13.37
CA THR A 13 13.42 23.53 -12.95
C THR A 13 12.96 22.50 -13.98
N SER A 14 13.27 22.71 -15.27
CA SER A 14 12.94 21.79 -16.36
C SER A 14 13.96 20.65 -16.51
N GLY A 15 15.16 20.79 -15.94
CA GLY A 15 16.25 19.81 -16.04
C GLY A 15 16.25 18.69 -14.99
N ALA A 16 15.28 18.66 -14.07
CA ALA A 16 15.20 17.64 -13.03
C ALA A 16 14.51 16.34 -13.52
N ASN A 17 14.92 15.83 -14.68
CA ASN A 17 14.87 14.39 -14.95
C ASN A 17 16.20 13.82 -14.46
N MET A 18 16.32 13.51 -13.17
CA MET A 18 17.41 12.66 -12.71
C MET A 18 17.12 11.22 -13.14
N GLU A 19 17.70 10.83 -14.27
CA GLU A 19 18.03 9.44 -14.55
C GLU A 19 18.87 8.89 -13.39
N PHE A 20 18.39 7.82 -12.75
CA PHE A 20 19.20 6.99 -11.86
C PHE A 20 20.19 6.20 -12.73
N GLY A 21 21.27 6.87 -13.15
CA GLY A 21 22.42 6.26 -13.77
C GLY A 21 23.32 5.66 -12.70
N LEU A 22 23.36 4.32 -12.62
CA LEU A 22 24.44 3.59 -11.96
C LEU A 22 25.75 3.98 -12.65
N GLN A 23 26.65 4.65 -11.94
CA GLN A 23 28.05 4.79 -12.35
C GLN A 23 28.95 4.08 -11.34
N ASP A 24 29.60 3.04 -11.86
CA ASP A 24 30.76 2.37 -11.30
C ASP A 24 31.83 3.41 -10.95
N HIS A 25 32.24 3.41 -9.68
CA HIS A 25 33.43 4.11 -9.23
C HIS A 25 34.59 3.12 -9.14
N ASP A 26 35.47 3.20 -10.13
CA ASP A 26 36.85 2.71 -10.08
C ASP A 26 37.66 3.57 -9.10
N PHE A 27 38.30 2.94 -8.11
CA PHE A 27 39.41 3.47 -7.32
C PHE A 27 40.39 2.33 -6.93
N PRO A 28 41.68 2.64 -6.69
CA PRO A 28 42.81 1.82 -7.11
C PRO A 28 43.40 0.94 -6.00
N GLU A 29 44.10 -0.11 -6.43
CA GLU A 29 44.92 -0.98 -5.61
C GLU A 29 46.07 -0.24 -4.89
N GLN A 30 46.25 -0.50 -3.58
CA GLN A 30 47.50 -1.10 -3.07
C GLN A 30 47.47 -1.48 -1.56
N SER A 31 47.84 -2.74 -1.32
CA SER A 31 48.76 -3.23 -0.28
C SER A 31 48.31 -3.48 1.17
N THR A 32 48.20 -4.79 1.47
CA THR A 32 48.70 -5.52 2.67
C THR A 32 48.11 -5.23 4.05
N SER A 33 47.34 -6.17 4.60
CA SER A 33 47.78 -7.10 5.68
C SER A 33 46.62 -7.76 6.45
N SER A 34 46.71 -9.10 6.58
CA SER A 34 46.19 -9.99 7.65
C SER A 34 44.70 -9.97 8.03
N THR A 35 43.97 -10.98 7.55
CA THR A 35 42.75 -11.54 8.20
C THR A 35 42.92 -13.04 8.43
N PRO A 36 42.54 -13.59 9.60
CA PRO A 36 42.65 -15.01 9.89
C PRO A 36 41.49 -15.83 9.29
N ASN A 37 41.84 -17.01 8.78
CA ASN A 37 40.96 -18.07 8.28
C ASN A 37 40.01 -18.60 9.37
N LEU A 38 38.70 -18.70 9.05
CA LEU A 38 37.78 -19.65 9.69
C LEU A 38 37.12 -20.48 8.60
N GLN A 39 37.72 -21.65 8.35
CA GLN A 39 37.22 -22.72 7.48
C GLN A 39 36.01 -23.41 8.13
N VAL A 40 34.96 -23.61 7.32
CA VAL A 40 33.83 -24.50 7.63
C VAL A 40 34.26 -25.96 7.36
N PRO A 41 34.10 -26.91 8.31
CA PRO A 41 34.50 -28.30 8.08
C PRO A 41 33.43 -29.11 7.35
N THR A 42 33.84 -29.78 6.26
CA THR A 42 33.11 -30.87 5.60
C THR A 42 33.29 -32.17 6.40
N PRO A 43 32.26 -33.04 6.55
CA PRO A 43 32.44 -34.35 7.20
C PRO A 43 33.06 -35.40 6.26
N PRO A 44 33.84 -36.37 6.77
CA PRO A 44 34.56 -37.34 5.94
C PRO A 44 33.74 -38.59 5.60
N HIS A 45 34.14 -39.21 4.49
CA HIS A 45 33.68 -40.51 3.97
C HIS A 45 33.82 -41.65 5.01
N SER A 46 32.86 -42.59 4.99
CA SER A 46 33.01 -43.93 5.59
C SER A 46 32.68 -44.99 4.54
N THR A 47 33.68 -45.82 4.24
CA THR A 47 33.61 -47.07 3.47
C THR A 47 33.33 -48.26 4.40
N ASP A 48 32.49 -49.18 3.92
CA ASP A 48 32.33 -50.60 4.24
C ASP A 48 32.22 -51.09 5.70
N GLY A 49 31.10 -51.76 5.97
CA GLY A 49 31.07 -52.91 6.88
C GLY A 49 29.99 -52.86 7.96
N GLY A 50 28.79 -53.35 7.64
CA GLY A 50 27.82 -53.80 8.63
C GLY A 50 26.41 -53.32 8.36
N SER A 51 25.62 -54.13 7.63
CA SER A 51 24.16 -54.07 7.73
C SER A 51 23.76 -54.59 9.11
N PRO A 52 23.08 -53.81 9.97
CA PRO A 52 22.09 -54.39 10.84
C PRO A 52 20.82 -54.56 10.01
N ILE A 53 20.32 -55.79 9.99
CA ILE A 53 18.91 -56.07 9.69
C ILE A 53 18.13 -55.27 10.73
N CYS A 54 17.51 -54.18 10.31
CA CYS A 54 16.51 -53.49 11.10
C CYS A 54 15.17 -53.97 10.56
N ASP A 55 14.56 -54.86 11.34
CA ASP A 55 13.18 -55.27 11.20
C ASP A 55 12.28 -54.06 10.92
N ASP A 56 11.38 -54.25 9.98
CA ASP A 56 10.25 -53.38 9.69
C ASP A 56 9.21 -53.56 10.80
N PRO A 57 8.94 -52.56 11.67
CA PRO A 57 7.59 -52.27 12.03
C PRO A 57 7.07 -51.28 11.01
N SER A 58 5.95 -51.62 10.42
CA SER A 58 5.06 -50.76 9.68
C SER A 58 4.62 -49.58 10.56
N ASP A 59 5.51 -48.61 10.76
CA ASP A 59 5.17 -47.29 11.25
C ASP A 59 4.55 -46.54 10.07
N ASN A 60 3.26 -46.80 9.87
CA ASN A 60 2.30 -45.87 9.29
C ASN A 60 2.25 -44.61 10.17
N ASN A 61 3.38 -43.93 10.35
CA ASN A 61 3.44 -42.61 10.96
C ASN A 61 2.93 -41.64 9.90
N VAL A 62 1.61 -41.67 9.69
CA VAL A 62 0.90 -40.74 8.83
C VAL A 62 1.21 -39.36 9.39
N LEU A 63 2.15 -38.65 8.76
CA LEU A 63 2.47 -37.28 9.12
C LEU A 63 1.25 -36.42 8.77
N VAL A 64 0.42 -36.15 9.77
CA VAL A 64 -0.75 -35.30 9.65
C VAL A 64 -0.30 -33.85 9.75
N SER A 65 -0.46 -33.09 8.67
CA SER A 65 -0.23 -31.64 8.67
C SER A 65 -1.40 -30.93 9.34
N ILE A 66 -1.13 -30.14 10.39
CA ILE A 66 -2.13 -29.41 11.17
C ILE A 66 -1.76 -27.93 11.22
N SER A 67 -2.75 -27.05 11.12
CA SER A 67 -2.57 -25.60 11.29
C SER A 67 -1.98 -25.27 12.66
N THR A 68 -1.00 -24.36 12.70
CA THR A 68 -0.38 -23.91 13.95
C THR A 68 -1.29 -22.98 14.78
N THR A 69 -2.27 -22.33 14.17
CA THR A 69 -3.31 -21.55 14.89
C THR A 69 -4.52 -22.42 15.23
N PHE A 70 -5.00 -23.21 14.26
CA PHE A 70 -6.24 -23.98 14.39
C PHE A 70 -5.94 -25.48 14.63
N TYR A 71 -5.27 -25.78 15.73
CA TYR A 71 -4.99 -27.15 16.18
C TYR A 71 -5.96 -27.57 17.31
N PRO A 72 -6.12 -28.88 17.61
CA PRO A 72 -7.14 -29.36 18.57
C PRO A 72 -7.07 -28.77 19.98
N GLY A 73 -5.87 -28.36 20.42
CA GLY A 73 -5.62 -27.77 21.73
C GLY A 73 -5.52 -26.24 21.72
N ALA A 74 -5.90 -25.58 20.62
CA ALA A 74 -5.84 -24.13 20.52
C ALA A 74 -6.91 -23.49 21.42
N ASN A 75 -6.51 -22.59 22.30
CA ASN A 75 -7.43 -21.89 23.20
C ASN A 75 -8.07 -20.66 22.52
N LEU A 76 -8.77 -20.90 21.40
CA LEU A 76 -9.44 -19.86 20.61
C LEU A 76 -10.86 -19.55 21.12
N HIS A 77 -11.46 -20.46 21.89
CA HIS A 77 -12.79 -20.32 22.46
C HIS A 77 -12.88 -21.11 23.78
N SER A 78 -13.90 -20.85 24.59
CA SER A 78 -14.13 -21.55 25.86
C SER A 78 -14.59 -23.02 25.71
N LEU A 79 -14.96 -23.43 24.50
CA LEU A 79 -15.39 -24.79 24.17
C LEU A 79 -14.30 -25.43 23.31
N PRO A 80 -14.13 -26.76 23.36
CA PRO A 80 -13.21 -27.43 22.45
C PRO A 80 -13.74 -27.33 20.99
N PRO A 81 -12.85 -27.36 19.99
CA PRO A 81 -13.25 -27.41 18.59
C PRO A 81 -14.05 -28.70 18.32
N ASP A 82 -15.16 -28.56 17.59
CA ASP A 82 -16.11 -29.63 17.27
C ASP A 82 -16.16 -29.96 15.77
N LEU A 83 -15.34 -29.28 14.96
CA LEU A 83 -15.29 -29.45 13.52
C LEU A 83 -13.84 -29.46 13.01
N ALA A 84 -13.52 -30.39 12.11
CA ALA A 84 -12.25 -30.41 11.39
C ALA A 84 -12.48 -30.07 9.91
N LEU A 85 -11.81 -29.03 9.42
CA LEU A 85 -11.75 -28.71 7.99
C LEU A 85 -10.44 -29.23 7.41
N LEU A 86 -10.48 -29.79 6.21
CA LEU A 86 -9.34 -30.30 5.48
C LEU A 86 -9.18 -29.53 4.18
N SER A 87 -8.04 -28.84 4.03
CA SER A 87 -7.69 -28.13 2.79
C SER A 87 -7.29 -29.08 1.67
N THR A 88 -7.20 -28.57 0.44
CA THR A 88 -6.82 -29.38 -0.74
C THR A 88 -5.38 -29.86 -0.71
N ASP A 89 -4.49 -29.11 -0.05
CA ASP A 89 -3.10 -29.48 0.24
C ASP A 89 -2.94 -30.29 1.55
N SER A 90 -4.03 -30.91 2.02
CA SER A 90 -4.04 -31.89 3.12
C SER A 90 -3.61 -31.34 4.48
N VAL A 91 -3.96 -30.08 4.79
CA VAL A 91 -3.77 -29.47 6.12
C VAL A 91 -5.08 -29.45 6.88
N PHE A 92 -5.06 -29.93 8.12
CA PHE A 92 -6.20 -29.92 9.03
C PHE A 92 -6.32 -28.60 9.80
N PHE A 93 -7.55 -28.12 9.93
CA PHE A 93 -7.94 -26.95 10.70
C PHE A 93 -9.07 -27.33 11.65
N TYR A 94 -8.80 -27.27 12.95
CA TYR A 94 -9.76 -27.57 14.00
C TYR A 94 -10.45 -26.28 14.44
N VAL A 95 -11.77 -26.23 14.27
CA VAL A 95 -12.58 -25.02 14.42
C VAL A 95 -13.89 -25.34 15.15
N HIS A 96 -14.64 -24.30 15.48
CA HIS A 96 -15.92 -24.33 16.15
C HIS A 96 -17.05 -24.06 15.16
N SER A 97 -17.94 -25.03 14.98
CA SER A 97 -19.07 -24.99 14.06
C SER A 97 -19.96 -23.76 14.30
N HIS A 98 -20.21 -23.40 15.57
CA HIS A 98 -21.06 -22.26 15.93
C HIS A 98 -20.47 -20.92 15.50
N ILE A 99 -19.14 -20.76 15.53
CA ILE A 99 -18.46 -19.53 15.10
C ILE A 99 -18.54 -19.40 13.58
N ILE A 100 -18.25 -20.48 12.86
CA ILE A 100 -18.32 -20.49 11.40
C ILE A 100 -19.75 -20.22 10.92
N LEU A 101 -20.75 -20.87 11.53
CA LEU A 101 -22.16 -20.69 11.20
C LEU A 101 -22.69 -19.30 11.58
N ALA A 102 -22.16 -18.66 12.64
CA ALA A 102 -22.53 -17.30 12.99
C ALA A 102 -22.01 -16.26 11.99
N ALA A 103 -20.90 -16.54 11.31
CA ALA A 103 -20.30 -15.66 10.31
C ALA A 103 -20.84 -15.86 8.89
N SER A 104 -21.45 -17.02 8.61
CA SER A 104 -21.87 -17.43 7.26
C SER A 104 -23.39 -17.49 7.11
N ASP A 105 -23.93 -16.90 6.05
CA ASP A 105 -25.36 -16.96 5.71
C ASP A 105 -25.75 -18.21 4.88
N ASN A 106 -24.77 -18.94 4.36
CA ASN A 106 -24.97 -20.10 3.48
C ASN A 106 -24.45 -21.41 4.07
N LYS A 107 -24.25 -21.44 5.40
CA LYS A 107 -23.72 -22.60 6.15
C LYS A 107 -22.35 -23.04 5.63
N PHE A 108 -21.51 -22.08 5.27
CA PHE A 108 -20.15 -22.25 4.78
C PHE A 108 -20.13 -23.17 3.56
N LEU A 109 -20.76 -22.73 2.45
CA LEU A 109 -21.00 -23.53 1.24
C LEU A 109 -21.90 -24.76 1.46
N SER A 110 -22.85 -24.68 2.40
CA SER A 110 -23.68 -25.84 2.80
C SER A 110 -22.89 -27.05 3.26
N LEU A 111 -21.61 -26.86 3.60
CA LEU A 111 -20.73 -27.94 4.04
C LEU A 111 -21.04 -28.36 5.48
N ILE A 112 -21.55 -27.44 6.30
CA ILE A 112 -21.83 -27.70 7.72
C ILE A 112 -23.31 -28.13 7.89
N PRO A 113 -23.59 -29.39 8.28
CA PRO A 113 -24.95 -29.87 8.52
C PRO A 113 -25.60 -29.20 9.72
N THR A 114 -26.87 -28.79 9.59
CA THR A 114 -27.66 -28.19 10.68
C THR A 114 -28.35 -29.21 11.60
N SER A 115 -28.36 -30.50 11.25
CA SER A 115 -28.98 -31.56 12.05
C SER A 115 -27.92 -32.54 12.57
N SER A 116 -27.51 -32.38 13.82
CA SER A 116 -26.72 -33.40 14.51
C SER A 116 -27.67 -34.36 15.25
N SER A 117 -27.80 -35.58 14.74
CA SER A 117 -27.90 -36.71 15.67
C SER A 117 -26.59 -36.69 16.47
N LYS A 118 -26.69 -36.62 17.80
CA LYS A 118 -25.56 -36.45 18.73
C LYS A 118 -24.46 -37.53 18.63
N GLU A 119 -24.65 -38.55 17.81
CA GLU A 119 -23.74 -39.68 17.62
C GLU A 119 -22.74 -39.51 16.46
N GLN A 120 -22.93 -38.51 15.58
CA GLN A 120 -22.05 -38.29 14.41
C GLN A 120 -21.12 -37.07 14.52
N SER A 121 -21.28 -36.24 15.55
CA SER A 121 -20.62 -34.93 15.64
C SER A 121 -19.16 -34.96 16.10
N SER A 122 -18.64 -36.09 16.61
CA SER A 122 -17.33 -36.08 17.28
C SER A 122 -16.12 -36.27 16.37
N ASN A 123 -16.27 -36.44 15.04
CA ASN A 123 -15.13 -36.64 14.11
C ASN A 123 -15.48 -36.27 12.66
N MET A 124 -16.29 -35.23 12.42
CA MET A 124 -16.63 -34.85 11.05
C MET A 124 -15.49 -34.04 10.42
N VAL A 125 -14.80 -34.66 9.47
CA VAL A 125 -13.81 -34.00 8.61
C VAL A 125 -14.52 -33.51 7.35
N ILE A 126 -14.54 -32.19 7.14
CA ILE A 126 -15.10 -31.56 5.95
C ILE A 126 -13.96 -31.16 5.03
N HIS A 127 -14.01 -31.61 3.77
CA HIS A 127 -13.11 -31.11 2.74
C HIS A 127 -13.55 -29.74 2.24
N VAL A 128 -12.59 -28.81 2.17
CA VAL A 128 -12.81 -27.44 1.71
C VAL A 128 -12.00 -27.22 0.43
N PRO A 129 -12.58 -26.63 -0.64
CA PRO A 129 -11.92 -26.45 -1.93
C PRO A 129 -10.92 -25.27 -1.94
N GLU A 130 -10.18 -25.03 -0.85
CA GLU A 130 -9.15 -24.00 -0.75
C GLU A 130 -7.79 -24.62 -0.39
N LEU A 131 -6.72 -23.94 -0.83
CA LEU A 131 -5.38 -24.19 -0.32
C LEU A 131 -5.25 -23.71 1.14
N SER A 132 -4.37 -24.33 1.91
CA SER A 132 -4.17 -23.99 3.32
C SER A 132 -3.90 -22.50 3.60
N PRO A 133 -3.13 -21.73 2.80
CA PRO A 133 -2.88 -20.32 3.12
C PRO A 133 -4.15 -19.46 3.00
N VAL A 134 -4.97 -19.72 1.98
CA VAL A 134 -6.24 -19.02 1.74
C VAL A 134 -7.26 -19.36 2.82
N LEU A 135 -7.42 -20.66 3.12
CA LEU A 135 -8.31 -21.12 4.19
C LEU A 135 -7.88 -20.55 5.55
N ASN A 136 -6.57 -20.51 5.84
CA ASN A 136 -6.04 -19.95 7.06
C ASN A 136 -6.46 -18.48 7.22
N ILE A 137 -6.35 -17.66 6.18
CA ILE A 137 -6.78 -16.25 6.22
C ILE A 137 -8.29 -16.14 6.42
N ILE A 138 -9.11 -16.92 5.69
CA ILE A 138 -10.56 -16.92 5.84
C ILE A 138 -10.95 -17.21 7.30
N LEU A 139 -10.32 -18.21 7.92
CA LEU A 139 -10.57 -18.54 9.33
C LEU A 139 -10.11 -17.43 10.27
N HIS A 140 -8.96 -16.78 10.03
CA HIS A 140 -8.53 -15.65 10.84
C HIS A 140 -9.52 -14.47 10.74
N ILE A 141 -10.14 -14.25 9.57
CA ILE A 141 -11.19 -13.25 9.38
C ILE A 141 -12.44 -13.60 10.20
N ILE A 142 -12.90 -14.85 10.13
CA ILE A 142 -14.09 -15.31 10.87
C ILE A 142 -13.90 -15.21 12.39
N TYR A 143 -12.72 -15.60 12.88
CA TYR A 143 -12.37 -15.53 14.30
C TYR A 143 -11.95 -14.13 14.75
N ASN A 144 -11.83 -13.18 13.82
CA ASN A 144 -11.35 -11.82 14.06
C ASN A 144 -9.99 -11.79 14.81
N ILE A 145 -9.06 -12.64 14.39
CA ILE A 145 -7.69 -12.74 14.92
C ILE A 145 -6.68 -12.31 13.87
N SER A 146 -5.53 -11.78 14.30
CA SER A 146 -4.49 -11.32 13.37
C SER A 146 -3.77 -12.49 12.73
N CYS A 147 -3.59 -12.46 11.40
CA CYS A 147 -2.70 -13.34 10.66
C CYS A 147 -1.39 -12.65 10.23
N SER A 148 -1.08 -11.47 10.77
CA SER A 148 0.09 -10.68 10.38
C SER A 148 1.43 -11.39 10.62
N HIS A 149 1.51 -12.28 11.61
CA HIS A 149 2.73 -13.05 11.92
C HIS A 149 3.08 -14.08 10.86
N TYR A 150 2.12 -14.45 9.99
CA TYR A 150 2.39 -15.30 8.84
C TYR A 150 2.93 -14.54 7.64
N SER A 151 2.94 -13.19 7.69
CA SER A 151 3.36 -12.32 6.59
C SER A 151 2.77 -12.75 5.23
N PRO A 152 1.44 -12.92 5.12
CA PRO A 152 0.83 -13.36 3.87
C PRO A 152 1.08 -12.35 2.74
N SER A 153 1.21 -12.83 1.51
CA SER A 153 1.28 -11.95 0.35
C SER A 153 -0.07 -11.27 0.12
N PHE A 154 -0.03 -10.11 -0.56
CA PHE A 154 -1.28 -9.43 -0.94
C PHE A 154 -2.14 -10.31 -1.86
N GLU A 155 -1.53 -11.10 -2.74
CA GLU A 155 -2.24 -12.05 -3.61
C GLU A 155 -3.07 -13.04 -2.80
N THR A 156 -2.48 -13.70 -1.79
CA THR A 156 -3.21 -14.65 -0.94
C THR A 156 -4.29 -13.96 -0.10
N LEU A 157 -4.05 -12.73 0.38
CA LEU A 157 -5.06 -11.92 1.08
C LEU A 157 -6.24 -11.59 0.15
N SER A 158 -5.93 -11.14 -1.07
CA SER A 158 -6.92 -10.84 -2.10
C SER A 158 -7.74 -12.08 -2.43
N ASP A 159 -7.11 -13.22 -2.67
CA ASP A 159 -7.79 -14.49 -2.95
C ASP A 159 -8.73 -14.88 -1.81
N ALA A 160 -8.28 -14.80 -0.56
CA ALA A 160 -9.12 -15.08 0.60
C ALA A 160 -10.36 -14.18 0.65
N VAL A 161 -10.19 -12.87 0.43
CA VAL A 161 -11.32 -11.92 0.37
C VAL A 161 -12.26 -12.24 -0.79
N HIS A 162 -11.73 -12.66 -1.94
CA HIS A 162 -12.54 -13.05 -3.10
C HIS A 162 -13.41 -14.29 -2.85
N ARG A 163 -12.96 -15.18 -1.97
CA ARG A 163 -13.67 -16.42 -1.62
C ARG A 163 -14.72 -16.22 -0.52
N LEU A 164 -14.62 -15.18 0.32
CA LEU A 164 -15.59 -14.92 1.40
C LEU A 164 -17.06 -14.96 0.95
N PRO A 165 -17.49 -14.31 -0.16
CA PRO A 165 -18.87 -14.38 -0.60
C PRO A 165 -19.32 -15.79 -0.99
N SER A 166 -18.41 -16.63 -1.51
CA SER A 166 -18.72 -18.05 -1.78
C SER A 166 -19.05 -18.79 -0.49
N TYR A 167 -18.40 -18.46 0.63
CA TYR A 167 -18.71 -18.99 1.95
C TYR A 167 -19.86 -18.27 2.67
N GLY A 168 -20.62 -17.41 1.98
CA GLY A 168 -21.74 -16.69 2.59
C GLY A 168 -21.31 -15.65 3.61
N ILE A 169 -20.07 -15.16 3.50
CA ILE A 169 -19.51 -14.16 4.39
C ILE A 169 -19.41 -12.86 3.59
N ASP A 170 -20.09 -11.81 4.06
CA ASP A 170 -19.99 -10.50 3.45
C ASP A 170 -18.65 -9.82 3.82
N PRO A 171 -17.74 -9.58 2.86
CA PRO A 171 -16.46 -8.92 3.13
C PRO A 171 -16.62 -7.57 3.84
N LYS A 172 -17.68 -6.83 3.53
CA LYS A 172 -17.94 -5.50 4.11
C LYS A 172 -18.26 -5.56 5.61
N SER A 173 -18.86 -6.66 6.06
CA SER A 173 -19.17 -6.88 7.48
C SER A 173 -17.93 -7.26 8.31
N CYS A 174 -16.96 -7.95 7.71
CA CYS A 174 -15.77 -8.46 8.41
C CYS A 174 -14.54 -7.54 8.28
N ILE A 175 -14.42 -6.80 7.18
CA ILE A 175 -13.27 -5.93 6.91
C ILE A 175 -13.64 -4.49 7.32
N THR A 176 -13.58 -4.23 8.62
CA THR A 176 -13.87 -2.91 9.20
C THR A 176 -12.60 -2.32 9.83
N PRO A 177 -12.50 -1.00 10.04
CA PRO A 177 -11.28 -0.37 10.57
C PRO A 177 -10.77 -0.92 11.91
N ARG A 178 -11.60 -1.65 12.65
CA ARG A 178 -11.25 -2.26 13.94
C ARG A 178 -10.75 -3.69 13.81
N THR A 179 -10.83 -4.31 12.64
CA THR A 179 -10.43 -5.71 12.47
C THR A 179 -8.97 -5.85 12.04
N PRO A 180 -8.27 -6.90 12.47
CA PRO A 180 -6.87 -7.12 12.11
C PRO A 180 -6.65 -7.23 10.60
N ILE A 181 -7.60 -7.83 9.88
CA ILE A 181 -7.52 -7.98 8.42
C ILE A 181 -7.52 -6.62 7.71
N HIS A 182 -8.29 -5.63 8.19
CA HIS A 182 -8.27 -4.29 7.62
C HIS A 182 -6.90 -3.63 7.81
N ALA A 183 -6.33 -3.71 9.01
CA ALA A 183 -5.00 -3.17 9.29
C ALA A 183 -3.92 -3.85 8.42
N LEU A 184 -4.04 -5.16 8.22
CA LEU A 184 -3.12 -5.93 7.37
C LEU A 184 -3.23 -5.53 5.90
N LEU A 185 -4.45 -5.45 5.33
CA LEU A 185 -4.66 -4.98 3.96
C LEU A 185 -4.14 -3.57 3.75
N LEU A 186 -4.36 -2.68 4.73
CA LEU A 186 -3.88 -1.31 4.69
C LEU A 186 -2.35 -1.22 4.70
N SER A 187 -1.66 -2.15 5.38
CA SER A 187 -0.19 -2.21 5.39
C SER A 187 0.42 -2.48 4.02
N HIS A 188 -0.34 -3.07 3.09
CA HIS A 188 0.07 -3.29 1.70
C HIS A 188 -0.19 -2.07 0.80
N ALA A 189 -0.98 -1.09 1.23
CA ALA A 189 -1.35 0.06 0.41
C ALA A 189 -0.15 0.87 -0.15
N PRO A 190 0.96 1.07 0.59
CA PRO A 190 2.13 1.75 0.02
C PRO A 190 2.89 0.93 -1.04
N LEU A 191 2.75 -0.40 -1.04
CA LEU A 191 3.48 -1.32 -1.92
C LEU A 191 2.71 -1.62 -3.20
N CYS A 192 1.40 -1.85 -3.09
CA CYS A 192 0.50 -2.15 -4.21
C CYS A 192 -0.80 -1.33 -4.13
N PRO A 193 -0.71 0.01 -4.23
CA PRO A 193 -1.85 0.90 -3.98
C PRO A 193 -3.02 0.67 -4.93
N LEU A 194 -2.75 0.36 -6.21
CA LEU A 194 -3.80 0.11 -7.20
C LEU A 194 -4.56 -1.18 -6.89
N ASP A 195 -3.86 -2.24 -6.49
CA ASP A 195 -4.47 -3.54 -6.22
C ASP A 195 -5.31 -3.49 -4.94
N VAL A 196 -4.79 -2.86 -3.88
CA VAL A 196 -5.53 -2.64 -2.63
C VAL A 196 -6.78 -1.78 -2.87
N TYR A 197 -6.65 -0.70 -3.67
CA TYR A 197 -7.79 0.16 -4.00
C TYR A 197 -8.83 -0.58 -4.83
N THR A 198 -8.40 -1.42 -5.79
CA THR A 198 -9.27 -2.24 -6.62
C THR A 198 -10.04 -3.26 -5.79
N LEU A 199 -9.36 -3.97 -4.88
CA LEU A 199 -9.99 -4.90 -3.95
C LEU A 199 -11.02 -4.18 -3.06
N ALA A 200 -10.64 -3.03 -2.50
CA ALA A 200 -11.52 -2.23 -1.67
C ALA A 200 -12.75 -1.74 -2.45
N ALA A 201 -12.56 -1.31 -3.69
CA ALA A 201 -13.62 -0.82 -4.55
C ALA A 201 -14.61 -1.93 -4.94
N LYS A 202 -14.10 -3.11 -5.33
CA LYS A 202 -14.88 -4.28 -5.75
C LYS A 202 -15.88 -4.73 -4.68
N TYR A 203 -15.50 -4.66 -3.41
CA TYR A 203 -16.33 -5.05 -2.26
C TYR A 203 -16.93 -3.86 -1.49
N ASP A 204 -16.88 -2.65 -2.05
CA ASP A 204 -17.37 -1.40 -1.44
C ASP A 204 -16.84 -1.14 -0.01
N LEU A 205 -15.56 -1.47 0.22
CA LEU A 205 -14.83 -1.27 1.47
C LEU A 205 -14.31 0.18 1.55
N TYR A 206 -15.24 1.11 1.74
CA TYR A 206 -14.93 2.55 1.69
C TYR A 206 -13.81 2.97 2.65
N ASP A 207 -13.82 2.46 3.88
CA ASP A 207 -12.84 2.83 4.90
C ASP A 207 -11.42 2.36 4.58
N LEU A 208 -11.28 1.33 3.72
CA LEU A 208 -9.98 0.88 3.18
C LEU A 208 -9.58 1.68 1.93
N ALA A 209 -10.55 2.04 1.08
CA ALA A 209 -10.31 2.78 -0.15
C ALA A 209 -9.84 4.23 0.13
N VAL A 210 -10.39 4.89 1.16
CA VAL A 210 -10.02 6.26 1.53
C VAL A 210 -8.52 6.42 1.81
N PRO A 211 -7.91 5.72 2.77
CA PRO A 211 -6.48 5.88 3.05
C PRO A 211 -5.61 5.41 1.88
N THR A 212 -6.01 4.32 1.19
CA THR A 212 -5.28 3.80 0.02
C THR A 212 -5.21 4.82 -1.11
N SER A 213 -6.27 5.60 -1.34
CA SER A 213 -6.30 6.61 -2.42
C SER A 213 -5.22 7.69 -2.30
N SER A 214 -4.68 7.94 -1.11
CA SER A 214 -3.59 8.90 -0.94
C SER A 214 -2.27 8.45 -1.58
N HIS A 215 -2.08 7.12 -1.70
CA HIS A 215 -0.92 6.52 -2.35
C HIS A 215 -1.05 6.47 -3.88
N LEU A 216 -2.26 6.72 -4.40
CA LEU A 216 -2.53 6.78 -5.83
C LEU A 216 -2.33 8.17 -6.43
N LEU A 217 -2.01 9.21 -5.64
CA LEU A 217 -1.84 10.56 -6.17
C LEU A 217 -0.73 10.66 -7.24
N SER A 218 0.31 9.82 -7.15
CA SER A 218 1.38 9.76 -8.17
C SER A 218 1.05 8.80 -9.32
N PHE A 219 -0.06 8.08 -9.25
CA PHE A 219 -0.45 7.11 -10.28
C PHE A 219 -0.88 7.82 -11.56
N GLN A 220 -0.37 7.34 -12.69
CA GLN A 220 -0.68 7.89 -13.99
C GLN A 220 -2.01 7.30 -14.50
N LEU A 221 -3.08 8.09 -14.47
CA LEU A 221 -4.42 7.61 -14.85
C LEU A 221 -4.51 7.05 -16.29
N SER A 222 -3.62 7.45 -17.19
CA SER A 222 -3.57 6.94 -18.57
C SER A 222 -3.01 5.52 -18.70
N THR A 223 -2.36 4.98 -17.66
CA THR A 223 -1.87 3.59 -17.65
C THR A 223 -2.89 2.60 -17.10
N LEU A 224 -4.07 3.08 -16.69
CA LEU A 224 -5.16 2.24 -16.22
C LEU A 224 -5.69 1.39 -17.37
N THR A 225 -5.79 0.08 -17.17
CA THR A 225 -6.33 -0.86 -18.16
C THR A 225 -7.85 -0.97 -18.03
N ASP A 226 -8.52 -1.43 -19.09
CA ASP A 226 -9.97 -1.62 -19.06
C ASP A 226 -10.39 -2.65 -18.00
N GLU A 227 -9.60 -3.71 -17.80
CA GLU A 227 -9.87 -4.77 -16.81
C GLU A 227 -9.80 -4.22 -15.37
N THR A 228 -8.80 -3.38 -15.09
CA THR A 228 -8.66 -2.75 -13.77
C THR A 228 -9.75 -1.70 -13.54
N ALA A 229 -10.12 -0.93 -14.56
CA ALA A 229 -11.22 0.02 -14.50
C ALA A 229 -12.57 -0.67 -14.23
N GLU A 230 -12.84 -1.80 -14.88
CA GLU A 230 -14.02 -2.62 -14.64
C GLU A 230 -14.05 -3.18 -13.21
N ALA A 231 -12.91 -3.70 -12.73
CA ALA A 231 -12.79 -4.23 -11.37
C ALA A 231 -12.98 -3.17 -10.27
N ILE A 232 -12.48 -1.95 -10.47
CA ILE A 232 -12.71 -0.81 -9.56
C ILE A 232 -14.20 -0.40 -9.59
N GLY A 233 -14.80 -0.43 -10.78
CA GLY A 233 -16.18 -0.03 -10.99
C GLY A 233 -16.41 1.49 -10.95
N PRO A 234 -17.56 1.97 -11.45
CA PRO A 234 -17.78 3.38 -11.77
C PRO A 234 -17.77 4.30 -10.55
N LYS A 235 -18.23 3.83 -9.39
CA LYS A 235 -18.32 4.63 -8.16
C LYS A 235 -16.94 5.05 -7.66
N TYR A 236 -16.02 4.10 -7.54
CA TYR A 236 -14.66 4.35 -7.04
C TYR A 236 -13.75 4.92 -8.12
N LEU A 237 -13.99 4.57 -9.39
CA LEU A 237 -13.28 5.16 -10.51
C LEU A 237 -13.56 6.67 -10.59
N ARG A 238 -14.84 7.07 -10.53
CA ARG A 238 -15.21 8.49 -10.49
C ARG A 238 -14.54 9.22 -9.32
N ARG A 239 -14.53 8.62 -8.13
CA ARG A 239 -13.89 9.21 -6.94
C ARG A 239 -12.39 9.44 -7.16
N MET A 240 -11.68 8.45 -7.69
CA MET A 240 -10.24 8.54 -7.99
C MET A 240 -9.95 9.65 -9.01
N PHE A 241 -10.67 9.69 -10.14
CA PHE A 241 -10.48 10.73 -11.16
C PHE A 241 -10.77 12.14 -10.61
N PHE A 242 -11.87 12.31 -9.88
CA PHE A 242 -12.21 13.62 -9.28
C PHE A 242 -11.22 14.06 -8.21
N LEU A 243 -10.59 13.12 -7.49
CA LEU A 243 -9.50 13.45 -6.58
C LEU A 243 -8.30 14.03 -7.35
N HIS A 244 -7.86 13.39 -8.42
CA HIS A 244 -6.74 13.87 -9.25
C HIS A 244 -7.05 15.22 -9.88
N ILE A 245 -8.18 15.32 -10.60
CA ILE A 245 -8.61 16.55 -11.27
C ILE A 245 -8.78 17.68 -10.25
N GLY A 246 -9.50 17.42 -9.15
CA GLY A 246 -9.77 18.42 -8.13
C GLY A 246 -8.50 18.94 -7.46
N ARG A 247 -7.49 18.09 -7.25
CA ARG A 247 -6.19 18.50 -6.71
C ARG A 247 -5.37 19.29 -7.71
N SER A 248 -5.27 18.84 -8.96
CA SER A 248 -4.57 19.58 -10.03
C SER A 248 -5.21 20.97 -10.26
N ASP A 249 -6.53 21.06 -10.26
CA ASP A 249 -7.24 22.34 -10.40
C ASP A 249 -7.09 23.23 -9.16
N ALA A 250 -7.03 22.65 -7.96
CA ALA A 250 -6.70 23.40 -6.75
C ALA A 250 -5.29 23.99 -6.81
N LEU A 251 -4.30 23.20 -7.25
CA LEU A 251 -2.93 23.67 -7.42
C LEU A 251 -2.86 24.86 -8.39
N LYS A 252 -3.50 24.74 -9.57
CA LYS A 252 -3.58 25.83 -10.55
C LYS A 252 -4.20 27.10 -9.95
N ARG A 253 -5.33 26.98 -9.25
CA ARG A 253 -5.99 28.12 -8.58
C ARG A 253 -5.13 28.78 -7.53
N ILE A 254 -4.39 27.99 -6.76
CA ILE A 254 -3.45 28.50 -5.76
C ILE A 254 -2.32 29.24 -6.46
N LEU A 255 -1.72 28.70 -7.52
CA LEU A 255 -0.59 29.32 -8.24
C LEU A 255 -0.98 30.64 -8.94
N LEU A 256 -2.23 30.79 -9.39
CA LEU A 256 -2.69 31.97 -10.13
C LEU A 256 -2.56 33.30 -9.37
N GLN A 257 -2.58 33.29 -8.04
CA GLN A 257 -2.53 34.54 -7.25
C GLN A 257 -1.08 35.04 -7.12
N PRO A 258 -0.73 36.22 -7.65
CA PRO A 258 0.61 36.80 -7.50
C PRO A 258 0.86 37.35 -6.08
N PRO A 259 2.11 37.69 -5.73
CA PRO A 259 2.40 38.42 -4.50
C PRO A 259 1.72 39.80 -4.50
N HIS A 260 1.28 40.26 -3.33
CA HIS A 260 0.63 41.57 -3.19
C HIS A 260 1.64 42.70 -3.43
N PRO A 261 1.27 43.74 -4.20
CA PRO A 261 2.11 44.91 -4.38
C PRO A 261 2.23 45.72 -3.09
N HIS A 262 3.32 46.46 -2.95
CA HIS A 262 3.53 47.40 -1.85
C HIS A 262 3.51 48.85 -2.36
N ALA A 263 3.37 49.83 -1.46
CA ALA A 263 3.44 51.24 -1.84
C ALA A 263 4.79 51.57 -2.50
N PRO A 264 4.83 52.37 -3.59
CA PRO A 264 6.09 52.71 -4.28
C PRO A 264 7.12 53.32 -3.35
N THR A 265 8.39 52.96 -3.57
CA THR A 265 9.53 53.49 -2.81
C THR A 265 10.56 54.09 -3.78
N PRO A 266 11.52 54.91 -3.32
CA PRO A 266 12.52 55.52 -4.19
C PRO A 266 13.39 54.53 -4.99
N TRP A 267 13.44 53.27 -4.55
CA TRP A 267 14.28 52.19 -5.09
C TRP A 267 13.47 51.00 -5.60
N CYS A 268 12.14 51.10 -5.61
CA CYS A 268 11.25 50.09 -6.18
C CYS A 268 9.94 50.75 -6.60
N ASP A 269 9.75 50.85 -7.91
CA ASP A 269 8.58 51.47 -8.52
C ASP A 269 7.57 50.44 -9.04
N PHE A 270 6.50 50.91 -9.70
CA PHE A 270 5.50 50.02 -10.28
C PHE A 270 6.05 49.13 -11.42
N ALA A 271 7.10 49.56 -12.13
CA ALA A 271 7.70 48.76 -13.19
C ALA A 271 8.45 47.57 -12.59
N ASP A 272 9.19 47.78 -11.50
CA ASP A 272 9.86 46.71 -10.75
C ASP A 272 8.86 45.69 -10.20
N GLN A 273 7.77 46.16 -9.59
CA GLN A 273 6.70 45.29 -9.09
C GLN A 273 6.00 44.51 -10.22
N LYS A 274 5.81 45.13 -11.40
CA LYS A 274 5.25 44.46 -12.57
C LYS A 274 6.18 43.37 -13.11
N ASN A 275 7.50 43.57 -13.03
CA ASN A 275 8.47 42.56 -13.41
C ASN A 275 8.41 41.35 -12.46
N LEU A 276 8.27 41.56 -11.15
CA LEU A 276 8.02 40.48 -10.18
C LEU A 276 6.73 39.71 -10.52
N THR A 277 5.62 40.41 -10.79
CA THR A 277 4.36 39.75 -11.16
C THR A 277 4.49 38.92 -12.43
N ARG A 278 5.27 39.38 -13.43
CA ARG A 278 5.55 38.62 -14.65
C ARG A 278 6.42 37.38 -14.36
N ALA A 279 7.47 37.53 -13.55
CA ALA A 279 8.32 36.40 -13.15
C ALA A 279 7.52 35.34 -12.38
N TRP A 280 6.64 35.78 -11.47
CA TRP A 280 5.70 34.89 -10.78
C TRP A 280 4.76 34.18 -11.76
N ALA A 281 4.16 34.91 -12.70
CA ALA A 281 3.25 34.35 -13.69
C ALA A 281 3.94 33.28 -14.56
N LEU A 282 5.19 33.54 -14.96
CA LEU A 282 5.99 32.60 -15.73
C LEU A 282 6.30 31.32 -14.92
N ALA A 283 6.83 31.46 -13.71
CA ALA A 283 7.12 30.32 -12.84
C ALA A 283 5.84 29.50 -12.52
N SER A 284 4.75 30.20 -12.22
CA SER A 284 3.44 29.59 -11.97
C SER A 284 2.89 28.87 -13.20
N ALA A 285 3.12 29.38 -14.41
CA ALA A 285 2.70 28.72 -15.64
C ALA A 285 3.45 27.41 -15.87
N TYR A 286 4.76 27.35 -15.61
CA TYR A 286 5.54 26.10 -15.68
C TYR A 286 5.05 25.06 -14.68
N LEU A 287 4.81 25.47 -13.43
CA LEU A 287 4.27 24.57 -12.40
C LEU A 287 2.82 24.14 -12.70
N ALA A 288 2.02 25.01 -13.32
CA ALA A 288 0.64 24.71 -13.68
C ALA A 288 0.52 23.81 -14.94
N TRP A 289 1.51 23.85 -15.82
CA TRP A 289 1.57 23.05 -17.04
C TRP A 289 1.64 21.56 -16.70
N ASP A 290 2.54 21.18 -15.79
CA ASP A 290 2.65 19.82 -15.24
C ASP A 290 2.03 19.74 -13.83
N ALA A 291 0.82 20.29 -13.65
CA ALA A 291 0.15 20.31 -12.35
C ALA A 291 -0.23 18.89 -11.89
N ARG A 292 0.72 18.18 -11.30
CA ARG A 292 0.50 16.83 -10.78
C ARG A 292 -0.18 16.86 -9.40
N PRO A 293 -1.08 15.90 -9.12
CA PRO A 293 -1.78 15.86 -7.84
C PRO A 293 -0.89 15.45 -6.65
N ASP A 294 0.30 14.88 -6.92
CA ASP A 294 1.27 14.41 -5.93
C ASP A 294 2.34 15.42 -5.52
N VAL A 295 2.35 16.62 -6.12
CA VAL A 295 3.36 17.65 -5.83
C VAL A 295 3.50 17.89 -4.32
N SER A 296 4.73 17.83 -3.82
CA SER A 296 5.04 18.06 -2.41
C SER A 296 5.14 19.56 -2.10
N THR A 297 4.88 19.94 -0.85
CA THR A 297 5.05 21.33 -0.39
C THR A 297 6.50 21.78 -0.50
N GLY A 298 7.46 20.89 -0.20
CA GLY A 298 8.89 21.16 -0.32
C GLY A 298 9.33 21.41 -1.76
N PHE A 299 8.76 20.71 -2.73
CA PHE A 299 9.02 20.98 -4.15
C PHE A 299 8.55 22.37 -4.56
N LEU A 300 7.33 22.77 -4.17
CA LEU A 300 6.81 24.11 -4.48
C LEU A 300 7.65 25.22 -3.85
N GLU A 301 8.09 25.02 -2.61
CA GLU A 301 8.98 25.97 -1.92
C GLU A 301 10.32 26.09 -2.64
N ALA A 302 10.96 24.97 -2.97
CA ALA A 302 12.23 24.93 -3.68
C ALA A 302 12.14 25.54 -5.08
N ALA A 303 11.03 25.33 -5.79
CA ALA A 303 10.82 25.89 -7.14
C ALA A 303 10.62 27.41 -7.14
N LEU A 304 10.00 27.97 -6.09
CA LEU A 304 9.64 29.40 -6.03
C LEU A 304 10.64 30.26 -5.26
N THR A 305 11.41 29.69 -4.34
CA THR A 305 12.41 30.41 -3.52
C THR A 305 13.48 31.14 -4.35
N PRO A 306 14.01 30.60 -5.47
CA PRO A 306 14.98 31.30 -6.30
C PRO A 306 14.50 32.67 -6.81
N LEU A 307 13.19 32.87 -6.96
CA LEU A 307 12.63 34.18 -7.35
C LEU A 307 12.92 35.26 -6.29
N VAL A 308 13.08 34.88 -5.02
CA VAL A 308 13.39 35.81 -3.92
C VAL A 308 14.82 36.32 -4.02
N GLU A 309 15.76 35.46 -4.43
CA GLU A 309 17.20 35.77 -4.49
C GLU A 309 17.51 36.81 -5.57
N HIS A 310 16.72 36.84 -6.63
CA HIS A 310 16.86 37.76 -7.76
C HIS A 310 16.23 39.15 -7.51
N LEU A 311 15.58 39.36 -6.38
CA LEU A 311 15.00 40.65 -6.01
C LEU A 311 16.01 41.52 -5.26
N SER A 312 16.04 42.82 -5.55
CA SER A 312 16.83 43.81 -4.81
C SER A 312 16.02 44.49 -3.69
N CYS A 313 14.70 44.67 -3.89
CA CYS A 313 13.80 45.31 -2.92
C CYS A 313 13.40 44.37 -1.78
N ASP A 314 13.66 44.76 -0.52
CA ASP A 314 13.33 43.95 0.66
C ASP A 314 11.82 43.81 0.89
N LEU A 315 11.01 44.81 0.51
CA LEU A 315 9.55 44.71 0.59
C LEU A 315 8.99 43.69 -0.41
N CYS A 316 9.53 43.66 -1.64
CA CYS A 316 9.19 42.64 -2.63
C CYS A 316 9.62 41.24 -2.16
N LYS A 317 10.82 41.10 -1.59
CA LYS A 317 11.29 39.83 -1.01
C LYS A 317 10.34 39.34 0.08
N GLN A 318 9.94 40.23 0.99
CA GLN A 318 9.04 39.88 2.09
C GLN A 318 7.66 39.48 1.55
N GLY A 319 7.07 40.29 0.67
CA GLY A 319 5.77 39.98 0.04
C GLY A 319 5.77 38.66 -0.73
N LEU A 320 6.87 38.34 -1.42
CA LEU A 320 7.03 37.06 -2.11
C LEU A 320 7.20 35.89 -1.12
N LYS A 321 8.04 36.02 -0.09
CA LYS A 321 8.18 35.00 0.96
C LYS A 321 6.85 34.70 1.64
N ASP A 322 6.09 35.74 2.00
CA ASP A 322 4.77 35.59 2.61
C ASP A 322 3.78 34.95 1.64
N ARG A 323 3.87 35.28 0.35
CA ARG A 323 3.06 34.63 -0.68
C ARG A 323 3.36 33.14 -0.82
N ILE A 324 4.64 32.75 -0.84
CA ILE A 324 5.09 31.35 -0.89
C ILE A 324 4.61 30.58 0.34
N LYS A 325 4.78 31.16 1.55
CA LYS A 325 4.26 30.54 2.78
C LYS A 325 2.75 30.32 2.72
N ASN A 326 2.00 31.32 2.29
CA ASN A 326 0.54 31.20 2.12
C ASN A 326 0.17 30.13 1.08
N LEU A 327 0.92 30.03 -0.02
CA LEU A 327 0.74 28.98 -1.03
C LEU A 327 0.96 27.59 -0.44
N ILE A 328 2.02 27.39 0.34
CA ILE A 328 2.35 26.12 0.98
C ILE A 328 1.24 25.71 1.97
N VAL A 329 0.77 26.65 2.78
CA VAL A 329 -0.33 26.41 3.73
C VAL A 329 -1.62 26.08 2.99
N GLN A 330 -1.96 26.80 1.92
CA GLN A 330 -3.14 26.50 1.10
C GLN A 330 -3.04 25.12 0.43
N TRP A 331 -1.85 24.72 -0.02
CA TRP A 331 -1.63 23.43 -0.66
C TRP A 331 -1.68 22.27 0.32
N SER A 332 -1.14 22.43 1.53
CA SER A 332 -1.10 21.37 2.54
C SER A 332 -2.49 20.94 3.02
N VAL A 333 -3.47 21.86 2.99
CA VAL A 333 -4.86 21.57 3.38
C VAL A 333 -5.72 21.03 2.24
N VAL A 334 -5.21 20.95 1.00
CA VAL A 334 -5.96 20.38 -0.13
C VAL A 334 -6.17 18.88 0.11
N LYS A 335 -7.42 18.44 0.03
CA LYS A 335 -7.87 17.04 0.18
C LYS A 335 -6.97 16.06 -0.59
N ARG A 336 -6.43 15.05 0.10
CA ARG A 336 -5.47 14.04 -0.43
C ARG A 336 -6.06 12.64 -0.61
N THR A 337 -7.30 12.43 -0.21
CA THR A 337 -8.02 11.14 -0.27
C THR A 337 -9.37 11.34 -0.93
N ILE A 338 -10.05 10.26 -1.35
CA ILE A 338 -11.40 10.32 -1.97
C ILE A 338 -12.52 10.81 -1.06
#